data_AF-A0A2N9X654-F1
#
_entry.id   AF-A0A2N9X654-F1
#
_cell.length_a   1.000
_cell.length_b   1.000
_cell.length_c   1.000
_cell.angle_alpha   90.00
_cell.angle_beta   90.00
_cell.angle_gamma   90.00
#
_symmetry.space_group_name_H-M   'P 1'
#
loop_
_entity.id
_entity.type
_entity.pdbx_description
1 polymer ?
#
loop_
_entity_poly.entity_id
_entity_poly.type
_entity_poly.pdbx_seq_one_letter_code
_entity_poly.pdbx_strand_id
1 'polypeptide(L)'
;MNQCHLVVYSLHKLKKQNGSTIVEAIVAMFVLSFGVLALMLAQITAVHTSINAANQGEVTRAVQNYIELMNSEARISLKEKLDENKNKILYIAKDYSNFDDANCNNRLNIHLTNAQITSCTIRNGKIDVSWSGQALDKNDKNNNVNNNSFSYTLTAGQ
;
A
#
# COMPACT_ATOMS: atom_id res chain seq x y z
N MET A 1 62.39 -8.81 -50.10
CA MET A 1 61.73 -7.58 -50.60
C MET A 1 60.59 -7.27 -49.64
N ASN A 2 60.77 -6.23 -48.83
CA ASN A 2 59.81 -5.75 -47.85
C ASN A 2 58.84 -4.76 -48.49
N GLN A 3 57.55 -4.87 -48.17
CA GLN A 3 56.69 -3.70 -48.00
C GLN A 3 55.61 -4.00 -46.94
N CYS A 4 55.78 -3.39 -45.76
CA CYS A 4 54.74 -3.28 -44.74
C CYS A 4 54.31 -1.81 -44.71
N HIS A 5 53.01 -1.57 -44.85
CA HIS A 5 52.39 -0.25 -44.82
C HIS A 5 52.54 0.39 -43.44
N LEU A 6 53.15 1.57 -43.38
CA LEU A 6 53.30 2.37 -42.16
C LEU A 6 52.09 3.30 -42.01
N VAL A 7 51.20 3.00 -41.06
CA VAL A 7 50.12 3.91 -40.65
C VAL A 7 50.73 4.97 -39.71
N VAL A 8 50.81 6.20 -40.19
CA VAL A 8 51.23 7.36 -39.40
C VAL A 8 50.09 7.74 -38.46
N TYR A 9 50.18 7.34 -37.19
CA TYR A 9 49.39 7.96 -36.13
C TYR A 9 50.03 9.31 -35.80
N SER A 10 49.37 10.39 -36.23
CA SER A 10 49.71 11.75 -35.83
C SER A 10 49.40 11.95 -34.34
N LEU A 11 50.41 11.72 -33.52
CA LEU A 11 50.48 12.10 -32.13
C LEU A 11 50.78 13.61 -32.10
N HIS A 12 49.77 14.47 -31.97
CA HIS A 12 49.99 15.84 -31.47
C HIS A 12 48.69 16.57 -31.09
N LYS A 13 48.34 16.51 -29.80
CA LYS A 13 47.87 17.65 -28.99
C LYS A 13 47.69 17.22 -27.53
N LEU A 14 48.82 16.96 -26.85
CA LEU A 14 48.86 17.03 -25.39
C LEU A 14 48.74 18.51 -24.98
N LYS A 15 47.51 19.01 -24.95
CA LYS A 15 47.16 20.34 -24.45
C LYS A 15 47.12 20.25 -22.92
N LYS A 16 48.20 20.70 -22.27
CA LYS A 16 48.35 21.08 -20.85
C LYS A 16 47.28 20.49 -19.90
N GLN A 17 47.52 19.25 -19.46
CA GLN A 17 46.65 18.48 -18.58
C GLN A 17 47.09 18.62 -17.10
N ASN A 18 47.31 19.85 -16.63
CA ASN A 18 47.71 20.10 -15.24
C ASN A 18 46.58 20.89 -14.57
N GLY A 19 45.57 20.16 -14.07
CA GLY A 19 44.45 20.73 -13.29
C GLY A 19 43.07 20.09 -13.53
N SER A 20 42.86 19.37 -14.64
CA SER A 20 41.53 18.81 -15.00
C SER A 20 41.27 17.44 -14.36
N THR A 21 42.23 16.52 -14.37
CA THR A 21 41.97 15.10 -14.14
C THR A 21 41.54 14.74 -12.71
N ILE A 22 42.10 15.40 -11.69
CA ILE A 22 41.83 15.02 -10.29
C ILE A 22 40.53 15.67 -9.79
N VAL A 23 40.30 16.95 -10.06
CA VAL A 23 39.07 17.64 -9.63
C VAL A 23 37.86 17.06 -10.35
N GLU A 24 37.97 16.76 -11.64
CA GLU A 24 36.92 16.09 -12.42
C GLU A 24 36.60 14.69 -11.88
N ALA A 25 37.63 13.89 -11.55
CA ALA A 25 37.43 12.58 -10.94
C ALA A 25 36.78 12.67 -9.56
N ILE A 26 37.17 13.64 -8.72
CA ILE A 26 36.57 13.88 -7.41
C ILE A 26 35.09 14.27 -7.57
N VAL A 27 34.79 15.22 -8.46
CA VAL A 27 33.40 15.64 -8.73
C VAL A 27 32.57 14.47 -9.26
N ALA A 28 33.12 13.65 -10.16
CA ALA A 28 32.45 12.45 -10.67
C ALA A 28 32.17 11.44 -9.55
N MET A 29 33.11 11.21 -8.63
CA MET A 29 32.91 10.34 -7.47
C MET A 29 31.82 10.89 -6.53
N PHE A 30 31.79 12.21 -6.31
CA PHE A 30 30.72 12.85 -5.52
C PHE A 30 29.36 12.66 -6.18
N VAL A 31 29.23 12.98 -7.47
CA VAL A 31 27.96 12.86 -8.22
C VAL A 31 27.49 11.41 -8.26
N LEU A 32 28.39 10.44 -8.49
CA LEU A 32 28.07 9.01 -8.48
C LEU A 32 27.54 8.59 -7.11
N SER A 33 28.19 9.00 -6.03
CA SER A 33 27.76 8.66 -4.67
C SER A 33 26.36 9.19 -4.36
N PHE A 34 26.07 10.44 -4.71
CA PHE A 34 24.71 11.00 -4.59
C PHE A 34 23.70 10.28 -5.49
N GLY A 35 24.11 9.90 -6.71
CA GLY A 35 23.27 9.14 -7.63
C GLY A 35 22.85 7.78 -7.06
N VAL A 36 23.77 7.03 -6.45
CA VAL A 36 23.46 5.73 -5.83
C VAL A 36 22.52 5.90 -4.63
N LEU A 37 22.76 6.91 -3.78
CA LEU A 37 21.86 7.24 -2.66
C LEU A 37 20.44 7.57 -3.14
N ALA A 38 20.32 8.37 -4.21
CA ALA A 38 19.03 8.74 -4.79
C ALA A 38 18.29 7.51 -5.34
N LEU A 39 19.00 6.60 -6.00
CA LEU A 39 18.41 5.35 -6.51
C LEU A 39 17.96 4.44 -5.37
N MET A 40 18.74 4.30 -4.30
CA MET A 40 18.35 3.52 -3.12
C MET A 40 17.07 4.08 -2.47
N LEU A 41 16.99 5.41 -2.31
CA LEU A 41 15.80 6.05 -1.73
C LEU A 41 14.54 5.83 -2.59
N ALA A 42 14.69 5.94 -3.92
CA ALA A 42 13.60 5.66 -4.86
C ALA A 42 13.13 4.20 -4.75
N GLN A 43 14.05 3.26 -4.65
CA GLN A 43 13.73 1.84 -4.49
C GLN A 43 13.02 1.55 -3.16
N ILE A 44 13.50 2.12 -2.05
CA ILE A 44 12.85 1.99 -0.74
C ILE A 44 11.41 2.48 -0.83
N THR A 45 11.19 3.66 -1.41
CA THR A 45 9.86 4.24 -1.57
C THR A 45 8.95 3.35 -2.41
N ALA A 46 9.45 2.83 -3.54
CA ALA A 46 8.69 1.92 -4.41
C ALA A 46 8.31 0.60 -3.73
N VAL A 47 9.19 0.05 -2.90
CA VAL A 47 8.89 -1.16 -2.12
C VAL A 47 7.81 -0.87 -1.07
N HIS A 48 7.88 0.27 -0.38
CA HIS A 48 6.85 0.68 0.58
C HIS A 48 5.47 0.82 -0.08
N THR A 49 5.39 1.47 -1.23
CA THR A 49 4.11 1.63 -1.95
C THR A 49 3.56 0.28 -2.43
N SER A 50 4.42 -0.60 -2.92
CA SER A 50 4.05 -1.95 -3.33
C SER A 50 3.48 -2.78 -2.17
N ILE A 51 4.12 -2.74 -0.99
CA ILE A 51 3.64 -3.44 0.20
C ILE A 51 2.29 -2.89 0.66
N ASN A 52 2.12 -1.56 0.67
CA ASN A 52 0.86 -0.95 1.08
C ASN A 52 -0.28 -1.31 0.12
N ALA A 53 0.00 -1.34 -1.19
CA ALA A 53 -0.96 -1.78 -2.20
C ALA A 53 -1.32 -3.27 -2.03
N ALA A 54 -0.34 -4.13 -1.74
CA ALA A 54 -0.58 -5.55 -1.47
C ALA A 54 -1.48 -5.74 -0.23
N ASN A 55 -1.18 -5.02 0.86
CA ASN A 55 -1.98 -5.03 2.08
C ASN A 55 -3.42 -4.55 1.85
N GLN A 56 -3.59 -3.47 1.07
CA GLN A 56 -4.91 -2.97 0.71
C GLN A 56 -5.71 -3.98 -0.13
N GLY A 57 -5.05 -4.64 -1.08
CA GLY A 57 -5.64 -5.71 -1.88
C GLY A 57 -6.10 -6.88 -1.02
N GLU A 58 -5.29 -7.29 -0.05
CA GLU A 58 -5.63 -8.39 0.87
C GLU A 58 -6.84 -8.05 1.75
N VAL A 59 -6.86 -6.86 2.36
CA VAL A 59 -8.01 -6.41 3.16
C VAL A 59 -9.27 -6.34 2.31
N THR A 60 -9.15 -5.78 1.11
CA THR A 60 -10.28 -5.65 0.17
C THR A 60 -10.84 -7.01 -0.20
N ARG A 61 -9.98 -7.96 -0.57
CA ARG A 61 -10.34 -9.35 -0.89
C ARG A 61 -11.06 -10.02 0.28
N ALA A 62 -10.49 -9.92 1.49
CA ALA A 62 -11.06 -10.53 2.69
C ALA A 62 -12.45 -9.96 3.03
N VAL A 63 -12.58 -8.64 3.01
CA VAL A 63 -13.82 -7.93 3.34
C VAL A 63 -14.90 -8.20 2.28
N GLN A 64 -14.56 -8.20 0.99
CA GLN A 64 -15.50 -8.51 -0.09
C GLN A 64 -16.02 -9.94 0.04
N ASN A 65 -15.12 -10.92 0.17
CA ASN A 65 -15.51 -12.33 0.34
C ASN A 65 -16.43 -12.51 1.56
N TYR A 66 -16.14 -11.82 2.67
CA TYR A 66 -16.97 -11.93 3.86
C TYR A 66 -18.33 -11.22 3.69
N ILE A 67 -18.39 -10.11 2.96
CA ILE A 67 -19.67 -9.44 2.67
C ILE A 67 -20.54 -10.26 1.72
N GLU A 68 -19.95 -10.97 0.76
CA GLU A 68 -20.67 -11.92 -0.09
C GLU A 68 -21.30 -13.03 0.76
N LEU A 69 -20.56 -13.59 1.73
CA LEU A 69 -21.07 -14.54 2.70
C LEU A 69 -22.22 -13.94 3.54
N MET A 70 -22.02 -12.74 4.10
CA MET A 70 -23.05 -12.04 4.88
C MET A 70 -24.31 -11.78 4.07
N ASN A 71 -24.19 -11.40 2.79
CA ASN A 71 -25.32 -11.17 1.90
C ASN A 71 -26.10 -12.45 1.58
N SER A 72 -25.41 -13.59 1.48
CA SER A 72 -25.98 -14.91 1.23
C SER A 72 -26.71 -15.47 2.45
N GLU A 73 -26.15 -15.27 3.64
CA GLU A 73 -26.65 -15.84 4.90
C GLU A 73 -27.42 -14.83 5.77
N ALA A 74 -27.75 -13.67 5.21
CA ALA A 74 -28.50 -12.64 5.92
C ALA A 74 -29.87 -13.17 6.37
N ARG A 75 -30.25 -12.83 7.61
CA ARG A 75 -31.60 -13.13 8.08
C ARG A 75 -32.58 -12.20 7.38
N ILE A 76 -33.56 -12.77 6.68
CA ILE A 76 -34.59 -12.01 6.00
C ILE A 76 -35.77 -11.81 6.95
N SER A 77 -36.12 -10.54 7.19
CA SER A 77 -37.27 -10.15 8.01
C SER A 77 -38.19 -9.24 7.21
N LEU A 78 -39.50 -9.37 7.41
CA LEU A 78 -40.47 -8.43 6.87
C LEU A 78 -40.69 -7.34 7.90
N LYS A 79 -40.43 -6.08 7.52
CA LYS A 79 -40.66 -4.91 8.37
C LYS A 79 -41.72 -4.03 7.75
N GLU A 80 -42.46 -3.35 8.61
CA GLU A 80 -43.44 -2.35 8.20
C GLU A 80 -42.76 -0.97 8.21
N LYS A 81 -42.93 -0.21 7.13
CA LYS A 81 -42.67 1.24 7.13
C LYS A 81 -43.90 1.98 6.66
N LEU A 82 -44.01 3.24 7.07
CA LEU A 82 -45.03 4.14 6.55
C LEU A 82 -44.48 4.77 5.28
N ASP A 83 -45.29 4.76 4.23
CA ASP A 83 -45.03 5.52 3.02
C ASP A 83 -45.30 7.02 3.25
N GLU A 84 -44.95 7.90 2.30
CA GLU A 84 -45.18 9.35 2.36
C GLU A 84 -46.67 9.69 2.62
N ASN A 85 -47.57 8.83 2.15
CA ASN A 85 -49.01 8.94 2.35
C ASN A 85 -49.52 8.28 3.65
N LYS A 86 -48.63 7.91 4.58
CA LYS A 86 -48.92 7.21 5.86
C LYS A 86 -49.59 5.84 5.69
N ASN A 87 -49.48 5.23 4.51
CA ASN A 87 -49.92 3.85 4.30
C ASN A 87 -48.85 2.89 4.81
N LYS A 88 -49.29 1.81 5.49
CA LYS A 88 -48.39 0.74 5.90
C LYS A 88 -47.96 -0.05 4.68
N ILE A 89 -46.67 -0.04 4.39
CA ILE A 89 -46.05 -0.87 3.36
C ILE A 89 -45.06 -1.85 4.00
N LEU A 90 -45.05 -3.07 3.49
CA LEU A 90 -44.13 -4.13 3.91
C LEU A 90 -42.88 -4.04 3.04
N TYR A 91 -41.71 -4.09 3.67
CA TYR A 91 -40.44 -4.19 2.96
C TYR A 91 -39.60 -5.33 3.53
N ILE A 92 -38.78 -5.90 2.66
CA ILE A 92 -37.82 -6.94 3.03
C ILE A 92 -36.61 -6.25 3.65
N ALA A 93 -36.35 -6.52 4.92
CA ALA A 93 -35.19 -6.05 5.65
C ALA A 93 -34.23 -7.20 5.91
N LYS A 94 -32.98 -7.02 5.48
CA LYS A 94 -31.87 -7.91 5.82
C LYS A 94 -31.33 -7.54 7.20
N ASP A 95 -31.20 -8.54 8.07
CA ASP A 95 -30.61 -8.42 9.39
C ASP A 95 -29.26 -9.16 9.40
N TYR A 96 -28.21 -8.43 9.78
CA TYR A 96 -26.83 -8.88 9.83
C TYR A 96 -26.29 -8.99 11.27
N SER A 97 -27.14 -8.82 12.28
CA SER A 97 -26.74 -8.81 13.70
C SER A 97 -26.02 -10.08 14.16
N ASN A 98 -26.26 -11.21 13.49
CA ASN A 98 -25.55 -12.47 13.75
C ASN A 98 -24.07 -12.45 13.31
N PHE A 99 -23.69 -11.51 12.44
CA PHE A 99 -22.32 -11.33 11.97
C PHE A 99 -21.56 -10.25 12.72
N ASP A 100 -22.22 -9.55 13.66
CA ASP A 100 -21.61 -8.46 14.42
C ASP A 100 -20.44 -8.98 15.25
N ASP A 101 -19.29 -8.34 15.09
CA ASP A 101 -18.07 -8.70 15.78
C ASP A 101 -17.29 -7.43 16.13
N ALA A 102 -16.91 -7.29 17.39
CA ALA A 102 -16.09 -6.17 17.85
C ALA A 102 -14.61 -6.34 17.50
N ASN A 103 -14.18 -7.57 17.16
CA ASN A 103 -12.83 -7.88 16.74
C ASN A 103 -12.86 -8.92 15.60
N CYS A 104 -13.06 -8.44 14.39
CA CYS A 104 -13.21 -9.29 13.21
C CYS A 104 -11.91 -9.92 12.66
N ASN A 105 -10.77 -9.75 13.33
CA ASN A 105 -9.47 -10.24 12.85
C ASN A 105 -9.49 -11.75 12.54
N ASN A 106 -10.08 -12.55 13.43
CA ASN A 106 -10.13 -14.01 13.27
C ASN A 106 -11.10 -14.46 12.18
N ARG A 107 -12.11 -13.64 11.86
CA ARG A 107 -13.14 -13.98 10.87
C ARG A 107 -12.69 -13.65 9.45
N LEU A 108 -12.01 -12.52 9.28
CA LEU A 108 -11.56 -12.05 7.98
C LEU A 108 -10.23 -12.66 7.54
N ASN A 109 -9.48 -13.30 8.46
CA ASN A 109 -8.20 -13.98 8.18
C ASN A 109 -7.23 -13.13 7.33
N ILE A 110 -7.10 -11.84 7.69
CA ILE A 110 -6.31 -10.87 6.94
C ILE A 110 -4.84 -11.07 7.27
N HIS A 111 -4.00 -11.28 6.25
CA HIS A 111 -2.55 -11.41 6.43
C HIS A 111 -1.81 -10.19 5.88
N LEU A 112 -1.38 -9.30 6.77
CA LEU A 112 -0.65 -8.08 6.39
C LEU A 112 0.86 -8.28 6.45
N THR A 113 1.58 -7.73 5.48
CA THR A 113 3.05 -7.70 5.46
C THR A 113 3.56 -6.38 6.00
N ASN A 114 4.45 -6.42 7.00
CA ASN A 114 5.02 -5.23 7.65
C ASN A 114 3.97 -4.20 8.10
N ALA A 115 2.81 -4.66 8.52
CA ALA A 115 1.68 -3.85 8.94
C ALA A 115 0.87 -4.60 10.00
N GLN A 116 0.11 -3.87 10.80
CA GLN A 116 -0.73 -4.47 11.85
C GLN A 116 -2.13 -3.87 11.81
N ILE A 117 -3.13 -4.72 12.05
CA ILE A 117 -4.52 -4.29 12.19
C ILE A 117 -4.65 -3.51 13.50
N THR A 118 -5.12 -2.27 13.40
CA THR A 118 -5.36 -1.37 14.53
C THR A 118 -6.77 -1.57 15.08
N SER A 119 -7.76 -1.68 14.19
CA SER A 119 -9.15 -1.96 14.56
C SER A 119 -9.85 -2.75 13.47
N CYS A 120 -10.74 -3.65 13.87
CA CYS A 120 -11.58 -4.41 12.96
C CYS A 120 -12.94 -4.58 13.60
N THR A 121 -13.97 -3.98 13.02
CA THR A 121 -15.34 -4.07 13.54
C THR A 121 -16.34 -4.43 12.45
N ILE A 122 -17.29 -5.29 12.81
CA ILE A 122 -18.47 -5.60 12.01
C ILE A 122 -19.69 -5.18 12.82
N ARG A 123 -20.49 -4.28 12.24
CA ARG A 123 -21.71 -3.73 12.85
C ARG A 123 -22.79 -3.55 11.81
N ASN A 124 -23.92 -4.22 11.99
CA ASN A 124 -25.12 -4.07 11.18
C ASN A 124 -24.85 -4.16 9.67
N GLY A 125 -24.03 -5.12 9.24
CA GLY A 125 -23.71 -5.28 7.81
C GLY A 125 -22.54 -4.43 7.32
N LYS A 126 -22.03 -3.51 8.13
CA LYS A 126 -20.87 -2.67 7.81
C LYS A 126 -19.62 -3.31 8.42
N ILE A 127 -18.60 -3.50 7.58
CA ILE A 127 -17.27 -3.94 8.00
C ILE A 127 -16.34 -2.74 7.91
N ASP A 128 -15.64 -2.47 8.99
CA ASP A 128 -14.64 -1.40 9.09
C ASP A 128 -13.32 -1.99 9.58
N VAL A 129 -12.31 -1.94 8.71
CA VAL A 129 -10.97 -2.44 8.99
C VAL A 129 -10.00 -1.29 8.88
N SER A 130 -9.24 -1.04 9.94
CA SER A 130 -8.16 -0.07 9.95
C SER A 130 -6.85 -0.74 10.32
N TRP A 131 -5.78 -0.40 9.61
CA TRP A 131 -4.43 -0.92 9.84
C TRP A 131 -3.39 0.18 9.70
N SER A 132 -2.23 -0.05 10.30
CA SER A 132 -1.08 0.84 10.17
C SER A 132 -0.05 0.28 9.20
N GLY A 133 0.49 1.14 8.34
CA GLY A 133 1.68 0.84 7.52
C GLY A 133 2.95 0.72 8.37
N GLN A 134 4.08 0.42 7.72
CA GLN A 134 5.33 -0.02 8.37
C GLN A 134 5.70 0.74 9.66
N ALA A 135 5.60 0.02 10.78
CA ALA A 135 6.22 0.40 12.05
C ALA A 135 7.74 0.17 11.90
N LEU A 136 8.49 1.24 11.61
CA LEU A 136 9.95 1.21 11.54
C LEU A 136 10.60 1.03 12.93
N ASP A 137 9.81 1.08 14.02
CA ASP A 137 10.26 0.77 15.37
C ASP A 137 9.13 0.09 16.16
N LYS A 138 9.42 -1.05 16.79
CA LYS A 138 8.48 -1.78 17.67
C LYS A 138 8.39 -1.15 19.07
N ASN A 139 9.29 -0.23 19.42
CA ASN A 139 9.40 0.38 20.75
C ASN A 139 8.99 1.86 20.80
N ASP A 140 8.66 2.46 19.67
CA ASP A 140 8.34 3.88 19.62
C ASP A 140 6.84 4.12 19.89
N LYS A 141 6.49 4.12 21.18
CA LYS A 141 5.13 4.43 21.67
C LYS A 141 4.73 5.90 21.49
N ASN A 142 5.58 6.72 20.87
CA ASN A 142 5.39 8.18 20.77
C ASN A 142 5.55 8.71 19.34
N ASN A 143 5.31 7.87 18.34
CA ASN A 143 5.18 8.34 16.97
C ASN A 143 3.70 8.50 16.63
N ASN A 144 3.36 9.71 16.18
CA ASN A 144 2.03 10.13 15.78
C ASN A 144 1.50 9.17 14.69
N VAL A 145 0.73 8.15 15.09
CA VAL A 145 0.23 7.01 14.30
C VAL A 145 -0.63 7.44 13.10
N ASN A 146 -0.95 8.73 13.01
CA ASN A 146 -1.95 9.28 12.12
C ASN A 146 -1.50 9.41 10.65
N ASN A 147 -0.19 9.32 10.37
CA ASN A 147 0.31 9.58 9.01
C ASN A 147 0.28 8.34 8.11
N ASN A 148 0.24 7.13 8.68
CA ASN A 148 0.27 5.86 7.95
C ASN A 148 -0.91 4.94 8.34
N SER A 149 -2.05 5.50 8.73
CA SER A 149 -3.27 4.73 8.98
C SER A 149 -4.06 4.56 7.70
N PHE A 150 -4.36 3.32 7.34
CA PHE A 150 -5.21 2.95 6.24
C PHE A 150 -6.52 2.41 6.80
N SER A 151 -7.62 2.72 6.14
CA SER A 151 -8.92 2.13 6.45
C SER A 151 -9.62 1.65 5.20
N TYR A 152 -10.40 0.59 5.36
CA TYR A 152 -11.27 0.06 4.34
C TYR A 152 -12.61 -0.27 4.98
N THR A 153 -13.66 0.20 4.34
CA THR A 153 -15.02 0.07 4.84
C THR A 153 -15.93 -0.36 3.71
N LEU A 154 -16.73 -1.41 3.95
CA LEU A 154 -17.71 -1.88 2.99
C LEU A 154 -18.99 -2.27 3.73
N THR A 155 -20.16 -2.06 3.10
CA THR A 155 -21.47 -2.34 3.70
C THR A 155 -22.22 -3.35 2.84
N ALA A 156 -22.73 -4.40 3.47
CA ALA A 156 -23.55 -5.42 2.82
C ALA A 156 -24.91 -4.86 2.38
N GLY A 157 -25.40 -5.31 1.23
CA GLY A 157 -26.68 -4.90 0.65
C GLY A 157 -26.69 -3.54 -0.06
N GLN A 158 -25.52 -2.95 -0.34
CA GLN A 158 -25.38 -1.90 -1.36
C GLN A 158 -25.47 -2.48 -2.78
#